data_AF-A0AAI8VRE4-F1
#
_entry.id   AF-A0AAI8VRE4-F1
#
_cell.length_a   1.000
_cell.length_b   1.000
_cell.length_c   1.000
_cell.angle_alpha   90.00
_cell.angle_beta   90.00
_cell.angle_gamma   90.00
#
_symmetry.space_group_name_H-M   'P 1'
#
loop_
_entity.id
_entity.type
_entity.pdbx_description
1 polymer ?
#
loop_
_entity_poly.entity_id
_entity_poly.type
_entity_poly.pdbx_seq_one_letter_code
_entity_poly.pdbx_strand_id
1 'polypeptide(L)'
;MSLVILPVEHADVKQCIALRIASLGSLVIGRSPPYPGYTEEAEASLHHDLDTKPPYVRHLKVVDTESRGEVVAYAKWEVYEHGRPDADQLLAPRSEPVKQVDRFGPLRRAADAYFSRRNGEMGRRPHIRESTLS
;
A
#
# COMPACT_ATOMS: atom_id res chain seq x y z
N MET A 1 -9.62 -20.39 15.48
CA MET A 1 -9.33 -19.28 14.56
C MET A 1 -8.68 -19.85 13.31
N SER A 2 -9.43 -19.99 12.22
CA SER A 2 -8.96 -20.51 10.94
C SER A 2 -8.89 -19.37 9.94
N LEU A 3 -7.68 -19.03 9.52
CA LEU A 3 -7.40 -17.94 8.59
C LEU A 3 -7.07 -18.52 7.21
N VAL A 4 -7.73 -18.01 6.18
CA VAL A 4 -7.52 -18.45 4.79
C VAL A 4 -7.13 -17.27 3.92
N ILE A 5 -6.14 -17.46 3.06
CA ILE A 5 -5.71 -16.48 2.07
C ILE A 5 -6.47 -16.75 0.77
N LEU A 6 -7.17 -15.74 0.25
CA LEU A 6 -7.97 -15.82 -0.96
C LEU A 6 -7.67 -14.65 -1.89
N PRO A 7 -7.90 -14.79 -3.21
CA PRO A 7 -7.95 -13.64 -4.11
C PRO A 7 -9.06 -12.66 -3.69
N VAL A 8 -8.83 -11.37 -3.94
CA VAL A 8 -9.86 -10.33 -3.82
C VAL A 8 -10.83 -10.41 -5.00
N GLU A 9 -12.11 -10.26 -4.71
CA GLU A 9 -13.20 -10.18 -5.67
C GLU A 9 -13.89 -8.79 -5.59
N HIS A 10 -14.74 -8.48 -6.57
CA HIS A 10 -15.44 -7.18 -6.61
C HIS A 10 -16.27 -6.90 -5.36
N ALA A 11 -16.84 -7.94 -4.74
CA ALA A 11 -17.63 -7.81 -3.52
C ALA A 11 -16.78 -7.37 -2.30
N ASP A 12 -15.47 -7.64 -2.32
CA ASP A 12 -14.57 -7.33 -1.20
C ASP A 12 -13.96 -5.93 -1.27
N VAL A 13 -14.10 -5.24 -2.41
CA VAL A 13 -13.37 -3.99 -2.71
C VAL A 13 -13.53 -2.96 -1.61
N LYS A 14 -14.78 -2.68 -1.21
CA LYS A 14 -15.06 -1.70 -0.15
C LYS A 14 -14.39 -2.05 1.17
N GLN A 15 -14.46 -3.32 1.58
CA GLN A 15 -13.86 -3.76 2.84
C GLN A 15 -12.33 -3.72 2.78
N CYS A 16 -11.73 -4.15 1.66
CA CYS A 16 -10.28 -4.13 1.47
C CYS A 16 -9.71 -2.70 1.45
N ILE A 17 -10.40 -1.76 0.78
CA ILE A 17 -9.99 -0.36 0.77
C ILE A 17 -10.17 0.28 2.15
N ALA A 18 -11.27 -0.02 2.86
CA ALA A 18 -11.45 0.45 4.24
C ALA A 18 -10.32 -0.03 5.15
N LEU A 19 -9.96 -1.32 5.09
CA LEU A 19 -8.82 -1.88 5.83
C LEU A 19 -7.51 -1.16 5.47
N ARG A 20 -7.23 -1.00 4.18
CA ARG A 20 -6.03 -0.28 3.70
C ARG A 20 -5.96 1.13 4.28
N ILE A 21 -7.05 1.89 4.21
CA ILE A 21 -7.10 3.26 4.70
C ILE A 21 -6.90 3.30 6.22
N ALA A 22 -7.58 2.42 6.96
CA ALA A 22 -7.43 2.33 8.42
C ALA A 22 -6.00 1.97 8.83
N SER A 23 -5.38 0.98 8.16
CA SER A 23 -4.00 0.56 8.41
C SER A 23 -2.96 1.59 7.98
N LEU A 24 -3.17 2.29 6.86
CA LEU A 24 -2.28 3.37 6.44
C LEU A 24 -2.37 4.56 7.40
N GLY A 25 -3.57 4.90 7.85
CA GLY A 25 -3.79 5.93 8.85
C GLY A 25 -3.08 5.67 10.17
N SER A 26 -2.97 4.41 10.59
CA SER A 26 -2.27 4.04 11.82
C SER A 26 -0.74 4.07 11.70
N LEU A 27 -0.18 3.98 10.49
CA LEU A 27 1.26 3.95 10.26
C LEU A 27 1.95 5.32 10.23
N VAL A 28 1.21 6.44 10.33
CA VAL A 28 1.69 7.85 10.27
C VAL A 28 2.46 8.24 8.97
N ILE A 29 2.87 7.24 8.19
CA ILE A 29 3.43 7.29 6.85
C ILE A 29 2.31 7.25 5.80
N GLY A 30 1.15 6.69 6.17
CA GLY A 30 0.02 6.54 5.30
C GLY A 30 -0.85 7.79 5.25
N ARG A 31 -1.13 8.23 4.02
CA ARG A 31 -2.09 9.28 3.69
C ARG A 31 -3.51 8.82 4.10
N SER A 32 -3.96 9.09 5.33
CA SER A 32 -5.39 9.01 5.67
C SER A 32 -6.14 10.18 5.05
N PRO A 33 -7.31 9.93 4.45
CA PRO A 33 -7.59 10.29 3.06
C PRO A 33 -7.02 11.68 2.77
N PRO A 34 -5.94 11.77 1.97
CA PRO A 34 -5.19 13.00 1.79
C PRO A 34 -6.02 14.14 1.18
N TYR A 35 -7.17 13.81 0.57
CA TYR A 35 -8.08 14.73 -0.10
C TYR A 35 -9.48 14.10 -0.28
N PRO A 36 -10.54 14.92 -0.46
CA PRO A 36 -11.87 14.44 -0.87
C PRO A 36 -11.82 13.67 -2.19
N GLY A 37 -12.42 12.48 -2.27
CA GLY A 37 -12.39 11.62 -3.47
C GLY A 37 -11.36 10.48 -3.42
N TYR A 38 -10.47 10.45 -2.42
CA TYR A 38 -9.42 9.44 -2.34
C TYR A 38 -9.94 8.00 -2.21
N THR A 39 -11.03 7.80 -1.46
CA THR A 39 -11.62 6.46 -1.27
C THR A 39 -12.20 5.96 -2.58
N GLU A 40 -12.95 6.82 -3.28
CA GLU A 40 -13.58 6.53 -4.56
C GLU A 40 -12.54 6.22 -5.63
N GLU A 41 -11.45 6.99 -5.69
CA GLU A 41 -10.31 6.72 -6.58
C GLU A 41 -9.61 5.40 -6.25
N ALA A 42 -9.44 5.08 -4.96
CA ALA A 42 -8.83 3.83 -4.53
C ALA A 42 -9.71 2.61 -4.86
N GLU A 43 -11.03 2.72 -4.69
CA GLU A 43 -12.00 1.70 -5.09
C GLU A 43 -12.00 1.52 -6.62
N ALA A 44 -12.03 2.61 -7.38
CA ALA A 44 -11.99 2.57 -8.85
C ALA A 44 -10.70 1.93 -9.38
N SER A 45 -9.56 2.27 -8.78
CA SER A 45 -8.27 1.66 -9.14
C SER A 45 -8.25 0.16 -8.85
N LEU A 46 -8.80 -0.29 -7.71
CA LEU A 46 -8.86 -1.71 -7.40
C LEU A 46 -9.81 -2.45 -8.36
N HIS A 47 -10.97 -1.88 -8.67
CA HIS A 47 -11.87 -2.44 -9.68
C HIS A 47 -11.16 -2.61 -11.03
N HIS A 48 -10.45 -1.58 -11.48
CA HIS A 48 -9.68 -1.64 -12.72
C HIS A 48 -8.63 -2.76 -12.71
N ASP A 49 -7.88 -2.93 -11.61
CA ASP A 49 -6.90 -4.02 -11.47
C ASP A 49 -7.58 -5.41 -11.48
N LEU A 50 -8.78 -5.56 -10.90
CA LEU A 50 -9.56 -6.80 -10.93
C LEU A 50 -10.15 -7.12 -12.31
N ASP A 51 -10.55 -6.09 -13.06
CA ASP A 51 -11.10 -6.22 -14.42
C ASP A 51 -10.01 -6.55 -15.44
N THR A 52 -8.90 -5.82 -15.39
CA THR A 52 -7.79 -5.96 -16.34
C THR A 52 -6.87 -7.13 -16.01
N LYS A 53 -6.84 -7.57 -14.75
CA LYS A 53 -5.99 -8.64 -14.21
C LYS A 53 -4.55 -8.53 -14.71
N PRO A 54 -3.84 -7.43 -14.39
CA PRO A 54 -2.47 -7.26 -14.85
C PRO A 54 -1.63 -8.45 -14.37
N PRO A 55 -0.81 -9.08 -15.24
CA PRO A 55 -0.13 -10.33 -14.91
C PRO A 55 0.86 -10.19 -13.75
N TYR A 56 1.32 -8.97 -13.48
CA TYR A 56 2.22 -8.64 -12.38
C TYR A 56 1.51 -8.23 -11.08
N VAL A 57 0.19 -8.00 -11.07
CA VAL A 57 -0.54 -7.55 -9.86
C VAL A 57 -1.36 -8.67 -9.27
N ARG A 58 -1.29 -8.85 -7.94
CA ARG A 58 -2.13 -9.77 -7.17
C ARG A 58 -2.74 -9.05 -5.99
N HIS A 59 -4.06 -9.12 -5.87
CA HIS A 59 -4.79 -8.65 -4.72
C HIS A 59 -5.24 -9.85 -3.89
N LEU A 60 -4.82 -9.89 -2.63
CA LEU A 60 -5.08 -10.98 -1.70
C LEU A 60 -5.80 -10.46 -0.45
N LYS A 61 -6.73 -11.26 0.06
CA LYS A 61 -7.44 -11.04 1.31
C LYS A 61 -7.18 -12.20 2.26
N VAL A 62 -7.13 -11.91 3.56
CA VAL A 62 -7.16 -12.92 4.62
C VAL A 62 -8.55 -12.92 5.22
N VAL A 63 -9.20 -14.07 5.21
CA VAL A 63 -10.55 -14.26 5.72
C VAL A 63 -10.50 -15.10 6.99
N ASP A 64 -11.17 -14.63 8.04
CA ASP A 64 -11.47 -15.44 9.21
C ASP A 64 -12.74 -16.26 8.96
N THR A 65 -12.57 -17.57 8.82
CA THR A 65 -13.67 -18.50 8.51
C THR A 65 -14.60 -18.73 9.70
N GLU A 66 -14.18 -18.41 10.91
CA GLU A 66 -15.02 -18.52 12.12
C GLU A 66 -15.86 -17.25 12.33
N SER A 67 -15.40 -16.11 11.81
CA SER A 67 -16.07 -14.80 11.93
C SER A 67 -16.97 -14.49 10.74
N ARG A 68 -17.78 -15.48 10.30
CA ARG A 68 -18.72 -15.34 9.15
C ARG A 68 -18.07 -14.89 7.84
N GLY A 69 -16.79 -15.19 7.64
CA GLY A 69 -16.08 -14.81 6.42
C GLY A 69 -15.62 -13.35 6.40
N GLU A 70 -15.41 -12.73 7.55
CA GLU A 70 -14.84 -11.39 7.65
C GLU A 70 -13.44 -11.32 7.03
N VAL A 71 -13.20 -10.32 6.17
CA VAL A 71 -11.85 -9.97 5.73
C VAL A 71 -11.13 -9.23 6.86
N VAL A 72 -10.05 -9.83 7.36
CA VAL A 72 -9.25 -9.29 8.48
C VAL A 72 -7.92 -8.68 8.03
N ALA A 73 -7.47 -8.98 6.80
CA ALA A 73 -6.29 -8.38 6.22
C ALA A 73 -6.41 -8.27 4.69
N TYR A 74 -5.73 -7.29 4.12
CA TYR A 74 -5.65 -7.05 2.68
C TYR A 74 -4.21 -6.75 2.26
N ALA A 75 -3.78 -7.33 1.14
CA ALA A 75 -2.48 -7.11 0.55
C ALA A 75 -2.58 -6.91 -0.97
N LYS A 76 -1.79 -5.95 -1.48
CA LYS A 76 -1.47 -5.83 -2.91
C LYS A 76 -0.03 -6.27 -3.09
N TRP A 77 0.19 -7.23 -3.99
CA TRP A 77 1.52 -7.70 -4.37
C TRP A 77 1.76 -7.40 -5.84
N GLU A 78 2.86 -6.74 -6.15
CA GLU A 78 3.32 -6.51 -7.52
C GLU A 78 4.61 -7.31 -7.76
N VAL A 79 4.60 -8.21 -8.74
CA VAL A 79 5.70 -9.12 -9.08
C VAL A 79 6.15 -8.84 -10.51
N TYR A 80 7.34 -8.27 -10.64
CA TYR A 80 7.94 -7.93 -11.93
C TYR A 80 9.13 -8.86 -12.20
N GLU A 81 8.94 -9.85 -13.08
CA GLU A 81 9.97 -10.87 -13.38
C GLU A 81 11.30 -10.28 -13.86
N HIS A 82 11.25 -9.16 -14.57
CA HIS A 82 12.42 -8.48 -15.13
C HIS A 82 12.76 -7.17 -14.38
N GLY A 83 12.28 -7.04 -13.15
CA GLY A 83 12.40 -5.80 -12.39
C GLY A 83 11.36 -4.76 -12.77
N ARG A 84 11.25 -3.74 -11.91
CA ARG A 84 10.25 -2.68 -12.07
C ARG A 84 10.61 -1.76 -13.25
N PRO A 85 9.69 -1.53 -14.21
CA PRO A 85 9.96 -0.65 -15.34
C PRO A 85 10.09 0.81 -14.93
N ASP A 86 9.53 1.18 -13.78
CA ASP A 86 9.56 2.52 -13.20
C ASP A 86 10.64 2.68 -12.12
N ALA A 87 11.57 1.72 -11.98
CA ALA A 87 12.57 1.72 -10.91
C ALA A 87 13.35 3.04 -10.79
N ASP A 88 13.76 3.62 -11.92
CA ASP A 88 14.50 4.88 -11.95
C ASP A 88 13.63 6.07 -11.51
N GLN A 89 12.32 6.02 -11.78
CA GLN A 89 11.37 7.05 -11.38
C GLN A 89 11.04 6.99 -9.89
N LEU A 90 11.17 5.83 -9.24
CA LEU A 90 10.97 5.67 -7.79
C LEU A 90 12.09 6.32 -6.96
N LEU A 91 13.27 6.51 -7.56
CA LEU A 91 14.40 7.22 -6.95
C LEU A 91 14.29 8.73 -7.15
N ALA A 92 13.45 9.18 -8.09
CA ALA A 92 13.25 10.60 -8.34
C ALA A 92 12.50 11.23 -7.15
N PRO A 93 12.92 12.42 -6.68
CA PRO A 93 12.15 13.18 -5.71
C PRO A 93 10.74 13.39 -6.26
N ARG A 94 9.71 13.03 -5.48
CA ARG A 94 8.33 13.31 -5.87
C ARG A 94 8.16 14.82 -6.01
N SER A 95 7.84 15.28 -7.22
CA SER A 95 7.63 16.69 -7.55
C SER A 95 6.25 17.20 -7.10
N GLU A 96 5.45 16.40 -6.39
CA GLU A 96 4.19 16.89 -5.85
C GLU A 96 4.47 18.00 -4.84
N PRO A 97 3.81 19.17 -4.95
CA PRO A 97 3.85 20.12 -3.86
C PRO A 97 3.34 19.37 -2.64
N VAL A 98 4.16 19.32 -1.59
CA VAL A 98 3.76 18.83 -0.28
C VAL A 98 2.62 19.74 0.16
N LYS A 99 1.38 19.38 -0.22
CA LYS A 99 0.18 20.02 0.31
C LYS A 99 0.35 19.92 1.82
N GLN A 100 0.28 21.05 2.52
CA GLN A 100 0.47 21.12 3.96
C GLN A 100 -0.74 20.43 4.61
N VAL A 101 -0.74 19.11 4.60
CA VAL A 101 -1.81 18.29 5.16
C VAL A 101 -1.35 17.93 6.56
N ASP A 102 -1.87 18.68 7.53
CA ASP A 102 -1.84 18.41 8.97
C ASP A 102 -0.51 18.56 9.76
N ARG A 103 -0.64 18.47 11.09
CA ARG A 103 0.44 18.58 12.10
C ARG A 103 1.55 17.53 11.96
N PHE A 104 1.34 16.47 11.18
CA PHE A 104 2.29 15.39 10.94
C PHE A 104 3.14 15.60 9.68
N GLY A 105 3.01 16.74 8.99
CA GLY A 105 3.81 17.11 7.82
C GLY A 105 5.33 16.85 7.96
N PRO A 106 6.00 17.15 9.08
CA PRO A 106 7.41 16.83 9.27
C PRO A 106 7.73 15.33 9.23
N LEU A 107 6.88 14.51 9.87
CA LEU A 107 7.05 13.05 9.90
C LEU A 107 6.80 12.43 8.53
N ARG A 108 5.81 12.95 7.79
CA ARG A 108 5.56 12.56 6.39
C ARG A 108 6.76 12.88 5.49
N ARG A 109 7.40 14.04 5.65
CA ARG A 109 8.64 14.38 4.91
C ARG A 109 9.79 13.46 5.27
N ALA A 110 9.96 13.13 6.55
CA ALA A 110 10.99 12.19 7.00
C ALA A 110 10.77 10.79 6.41
N ALA A 111 9.51 10.33 6.41
CA ALA A 111 9.12 9.07 5.78
C ALA A 111 9.37 9.09 4.27
N ASP A 112 8.92 10.13 3.56
CA ASP A 112 9.11 10.27 2.12
C ASP A 112 10.60 10.26 1.75
N ALA A 113 11.44 10.97 2.51
CA ALA A 113 12.89 10.97 2.33
C ALA A 113 13.55 9.62 2.65
N TYR A 114 13.00 8.84 3.60
CA TYR A 114 13.47 7.49 3.88
C TYR A 114 13.09 6.52 2.76
N PHE A 115 11.82 6.50 2.35
CA PHE A 115 11.32 5.61 1.30
C PHE A 115 11.93 5.95 -0.05
N SER A 116 12.07 7.23 -0.42
CA SER A 116 12.74 7.59 -1.68
C SER A 116 14.19 7.06 -1.75
N ARG A 117 14.91 7.04 -0.62
CA ARG A 117 16.26 6.47 -0.53
C ARG A 117 16.29 4.94 -0.59
N ARG A 118 15.26 4.27 -0.05
CA ARG A 118 15.24 2.81 0.12
C ARG A 118 14.37 2.07 -0.88
N ASN A 119 13.51 2.76 -1.65
CA ASN A 119 12.57 2.15 -2.60
C ASN A 119 13.26 1.25 -3.63
N GLY A 120 14.45 1.63 -4.12
CA GLY A 120 15.25 0.81 -5.04
C GLY A 120 15.95 -0.39 -4.38
N GLU A 121 16.00 -0.44 -3.05
CA GLU A 121 16.67 -1.48 -2.26
C GLU A 121 15.68 -2.42 -1.54
N MET A 122 14.39 -2.03 -1.46
CA MET A 122 13.35 -2.85 -0.86
C MET A 122 13.24 -4.21 -1.57
N GLY A 123 13.25 -5.30 -0.79
CA GLY A 123 13.24 -6.67 -1.30
C GLY A 123 14.63 -7.26 -1.57
N ARG A 124 15.71 -6.45 -1.58
CA ARG A 124 17.09 -6.96 -1.69
C ARG A 124 17.70 -7.29 -0.33
N ARG A 125 17.43 -6.48 0.69
CA ARG A 125 17.89 -6.67 2.08
C ARG A 125 16.88 -6.14 3.12
N PRO A 126 16.91 -6.65 4.37
CA PRO A 126 16.13 -6.08 5.47
C PRO A 126 16.56 -4.64 5.77
N HIS A 127 15.75 -3.66 5.39
CA HIS A 127 16.05 -2.22 5.47
C HIS A 127 15.69 -1.58 6.82
N ILE A 128 14.89 -2.27 7.65
CA ILE A 128 14.46 -1.80 8.97
C ILE A 128 15.50 -2.15 10.06
N ARG A 129 16.40 -3.10 9.80
CA ARG A 129 17.33 -3.64 10.80
C ARG A 129 18.69 -2.93 10.87
N GLU A 130 18.95 -1.96 10.01
CA GLU A 130 20.24 -1.24 9.95
C GLU A 130 20.27 0.06 10.78
N SER A 131 19.23 0.40 11.54
CA SER A 131 19.21 1.63 12.35
C SER A 131 19.95 1.53 13.69
N THR A 132 20.78 0.52 13.90
CA THR A 132 21.58 0.40 15.13
C THR A 132 23.06 0.61 14.83
N LEU A 133 23.60 1.68 15.43
CA LEU A 133 25.01 1.99 15.69
C LEU A 133 25.79 2.69 14.56
N SER A 134 25.64 4.02 14.52
CA SER A 134 26.74 4.94 14.21
C SER A 134 26.53 6.23 15.00
#